data_AF-A0A523IHY0-F1
#
_entry.id   AF-A0A523IHY0-F1
#
_cell.length_a   1.000
_cell.length_b   1.000
_cell.length_c   1.000
_cell.angle_alpha   90.00
_cell.angle_beta   90.00
_cell.angle_gamma   90.00
#
_symmetry.space_group_name_H-M   'P 1'
#
loop_
_entity.id
_entity.type
_entity.pdbx_description
1 polymer ?
#
loop_
_entity_poly.entity_id
_entity_poly.type
_entity_poly.pdbx_seq_one_letter_code
_entity_poly.pdbx_strand_id
1 'polypeptide(L)'
;MWAVKWFLAVILILMVFGFALQNNDVNQKVTVSFVTWQYNAVPLWLVIYASFGFGVLFWLVVSVFQVLQFKSDIRRLNKSQNELQIELDNLRNLPIGEDDTGFNINEET
;
A
#
# COMPACT_ATOMS: atom_id res chain seq x y z
N MET A 1 -15.30 4.79 1.97
CA MET A 1 -16.03 3.86 2.86
C MET A 1 -15.83 2.43 2.37
N TRP A 2 -15.58 1.48 3.26
CA TRP A 2 -15.30 0.07 2.91
C TRP A 2 -16.39 -0.53 2.01
N ALA A 3 -17.67 -0.28 2.32
CA ALA A 3 -18.81 -0.75 1.54
C ALA A 3 -18.83 -0.24 0.07
N VAL A 4 -18.50 1.04 -0.17
CA VAL A 4 -18.50 1.62 -1.52
C VAL A 4 -17.43 0.99 -2.40
N LYS A 5 -16.25 0.67 -1.83
CA LYS A 5 -15.18 -0.03 -2.56
C LYS A 5 -15.62 -1.41 -3.02
N TRP A 6 -16.26 -2.18 -2.16
CA TRP A 6 -16.75 -3.52 -2.51
C TRP A 6 -17.92 -3.48 -3.48
N PHE A 7 -18.84 -2.53 -3.33
CA PHE A 7 -19.95 -2.33 -4.25
C PHE A 7 -19.46 -2.03 -5.68
N LEU A 8 -18.48 -1.12 -5.82
CA LEU A 8 -17.86 -0.82 -7.12
C LEU A 8 -17.12 -2.03 -7.70
N ALA A 9 -16.42 -2.82 -6.86
CA ALA A 9 -15.75 -4.03 -7.32
C ALA A 9 -16.74 -5.08 -7.87
N VAL A 10 -17.89 -5.26 -7.20
CA VAL A 10 -18.96 -6.16 -7.66
C VAL A 10 -19.55 -5.66 -8.98
N ILE A 11 -19.84 -4.36 -9.11
CA ILE A 11 -20.32 -3.76 -10.37
C ILE A 11 -19.32 -3.99 -11.50
N LEU A 12 -18.03 -3.77 -11.26
CA LEU A 12 -16.98 -3.99 -12.25
C LEU A 12 -16.96 -5.45 -12.71
N ILE A 13 -17.03 -6.40 -11.77
CA ILE A 13 -17.07 -7.84 -12.09
C ILE A 13 -18.31 -8.16 -12.92
N LEU A 14 -19.49 -7.68 -12.53
CA LEU A 14 -20.73 -7.90 -13.28
C LEU A 14 -20.66 -7.29 -14.69
N MET A 15 -20.03 -6.13 -14.85
CA MET A 15 -19.83 -5.50 -16.16
C MET A 15 -18.90 -6.33 -17.05
N VAL A 16 -17.79 -6.85 -16.50
CA VAL A 16 -16.88 -7.75 -17.23
C VAL A 16 -17.57 -9.04 -17.62
N PHE A 17 -18.35 -9.65 -16.71
CA PHE A 17 -19.14 -10.85 -17.00
C PHE A 17 -20.21 -10.59 -18.06
N GLY A 18 -20.96 -9.49 -17.95
CA GLY A 18 -21.98 -9.09 -18.92
C GLY A 18 -21.38 -8.86 -20.30
N PHE A 19 -20.22 -8.19 -20.37
CA PHE A 19 -19.47 -7.99 -21.60
C PHE A 19 -18.99 -9.33 -22.18
N ALA A 20 -18.48 -10.25 -21.36
CA ALA A 20 -18.06 -11.58 -21.80
C ALA A 20 -19.23 -12.43 -22.33
N LEU A 21 -20.42 -12.33 -21.73
CA LEU A 21 -21.63 -13.02 -22.18
C LEU A 21 -22.14 -12.45 -23.52
N GLN A 22 -22.14 -11.13 -23.67
CA GLN A 22 -22.56 -10.49 -24.92
C GLN A 22 -21.62 -10.79 -26.10
N ASN A 23 -20.34 -11.04 -25.81
CA ASN A 23 -19.31 -11.34 -26.81
C ASN A 23 -18.93 -12.83 -26.85
N ASN A 24 -19.77 -13.73 -26.34
CA ASN A 24 -19.48 -15.17 -26.27
C ASN A 24 -19.74 -15.92 -27.59
N ASP A 25 -20.12 -15.23 -28.67
CA ASP A 25 -20.34 -15.89 -29.94
C ASP A 25 -19.02 -16.54 -30.42
N VAL A 26 -19.04 -17.86 -30.62
CA VAL A 26 -17.85 -18.67 -30.96
C VAL A 26 -17.21 -18.20 -32.27
N ASN A 27 -17.98 -17.50 -33.10
CA ASN A 27 -17.53 -16.94 -34.37
C ASN A 27 -16.93 -15.53 -34.25
N GLN A 28 -17.08 -14.85 -33.12
CA GLN A 28 -16.52 -13.52 -32.91
C GLN A 28 -15.03 -13.62 -32.61
N LYS A 29 -14.24 -13.51 -33.67
CA LYS A 29 -12.78 -13.62 -33.65
C LYS A 29 -12.14 -12.25 -33.90
N VAL A 30 -11.08 -11.97 -33.16
CA VAL A 30 -10.31 -10.73 -33.27
C VAL A 30 -8.85 -11.03 -33.56
N THR A 31 -8.19 -10.06 -34.18
CA THR A 31 -6.74 -10.07 -34.34
C THR A 31 -6.11 -9.30 -33.20
N VAL A 32 -5.19 -9.93 -32.48
CA VAL A 32 -4.43 -9.31 -31.39
C VAL A 32 -3.01 -9.10 -31.87
N SER A 33 -2.53 -7.85 -31.84
CA SER A 33 -1.16 -7.51 -32.19
C SER A 33 -0.41 -7.00 -30.97
N PHE A 34 0.77 -7.57 -30.72
CA PHE A 34 1.70 -7.22 -29.66
C PHE A 34 3.04 -6.84 -30.26
N VAL A 35 3.27 -5.54 -30.48
CA VAL A 35 4.52 -4.95 -31.00
C VAL A 35 4.99 -5.57 -32.34
N THR A 36 5.54 -6.78 -32.31
CA THR A 36 5.97 -7.57 -33.48
C THR A 36 5.20 -8.88 -33.68
N TRP A 37 4.44 -9.34 -32.69
CA TRP A 37 3.66 -10.57 -32.76
C TRP A 37 2.21 -10.29 -33.14
N GLN A 38 1.64 -11.15 -33.98
CA GLN A 38 0.24 -11.04 -34.38
C GLN A 38 -0.44 -12.40 -34.30
N TYR A 39 -1.48 -12.46 -33.49
CA TYR A 39 -2.35 -13.62 -33.36
C TYR A 39 -3.65 -13.31 -34.08
N ASN A 40 -3.90 -14.05 -35.16
CA ASN A 40 -5.13 -13.90 -35.93
C ASN A 40 -6.21 -14.84 -35.42
N ALA A 41 -7.46 -14.44 -35.60
CA ALA A 41 -8.63 -15.27 -35.37
C ALA A 41 -8.77 -15.79 -33.91
N VAL A 42 -8.37 -14.98 -32.93
CA VAL A 42 -8.48 -15.31 -31.49
C VAL A 42 -9.90 -15.05 -31.01
N PRO A 43 -10.55 -15.96 -30.28
CA PRO A 43 -11.87 -15.70 -29.70
C PRO A 43 -11.83 -14.49 -28.77
N LEU A 44 -12.74 -13.53 -28.97
CA LEU A 44 -12.73 -12.26 -28.23
C LEU A 44 -12.86 -12.47 -26.71
N TRP A 45 -13.72 -13.39 -26.28
CA TRP A 45 -13.90 -13.72 -24.86
C TRP A 45 -12.57 -14.11 -24.19
N LEU A 46 -11.73 -14.89 -24.88
CA LEU A 46 -10.43 -15.33 -24.35
C LEU A 46 -9.51 -14.14 -24.12
N VAL A 47 -9.45 -13.18 -25.06
CA VAL A 47 -8.64 -11.98 -24.93
C VAL A 47 -9.10 -11.14 -23.74
N ILE A 48 -10.42 -10.96 -23.58
CA ILE A 48 -11.01 -10.20 -22.46
C ILE A 48 -10.63 -10.83 -21.12
N TYR A 49 -10.84 -12.14 -20.97
CA TYR A 49 -10.50 -12.84 -19.72
C TYR A 49 -9.00 -12.84 -19.45
N ALA A 50 -8.17 -13.04 -20.48
CA ALA A 50 -6.73 -13.01 -20.34
C ALA A 50 -6.24 -11.64 -19.88
N SER A 51 -6.70 -10.56 -20.52
CA SER A 51 -6.34 -9.18 -20.14
C SER A 51 -6.83 -8.82 -18.73
N PHE A 52 -8.07 -9.16 -18.40
CA PHE A 52 -8.61 -8.93 -17.05
C PHE A 52 -7.83 -9.73 -15.99
N GLY A 53 -7.60 -11.02 -16.23
CA GLY A 53 -6.84 -11.88 -15.35
C GLY A 53 -5.41 -11.38 -15.13
N PHE A 54 -4.75 -10.92 -16.19
CA PHE A 54 -3.41 -10.30 -16.08
C PHE A 54 -3.45 -9.03 -15.23
N GLY A 55 -4.46 -8.17 -15.42
CA GLY A 55 -4.65 -6.97 -14.61
C GLY A 55 -4.85 -7.29 -13.13
N VAL A 56 -5.68 -8.28 -12.81
CA VAL A 56 -5.90 -8.75 -11.43
C VAL A 56 -4.62 -9.31 -10.83
N LEU A 57 -3.89 -10.15 -11.56
CA LEU A 57 -2.65 -10.75 -11.09
C LEU A 57 -1.57 -9.69 -10.85
N PHE A 58 -1.43 -8.74 -11.77
CA PHE A 58 -0.53 -7.60 -11.61
C PHE A 58 -0.90 -6.75 -10.39
N TRP A 59 -2.20 -6.44 -10.22
CA TRP A 59 -2.68 -5.71 -9.06
C TRP A 59 -2.40 -6.44 -7.74
N LEU A 60 -2.57 -7.76 -7.70
CA LEU A 60 -2.23 -8.57 -6.52
C LEU A 60 -0.75 -8.46 -6.17
N VAL A 61 0.14 -8.60 -7.15
CA VAL A 61 1.59 -8.48 -6.95
C VAL A 61 1.92 -7.10 -6.36
N VAL A 62 1.44 -6.03 -6.98
CA VAL A 62 1.65 -4.66 -6.49
C VAL A 62 1.09 -4.48 -5.08
N SER A 63 -0.10 -5.01 -4.79
CA SER A 63 -0.72 -4.91 -3.47
C SER A 63 0.09 -5.61 -2.39
N VAL A 64 0.68 -6.77 -2.69
CA VAL A 64 1.55 -7.48 -1.74
C VAL A 64 2.76 -6.61 -1.37
N PHE A 65 3.43 -6.02 -2.36
CA PHE A 65 4.57 -5.13 -2.09
C PHE A 65 4.16 -3.92 -1.23
N GLN A 66 3.01 -3.31 -1.50
CA GLN A 66 2.49 -2.20 -0.68
C GLN A 66 2.25 -2.62 0.76
N VAL A 67 1.64 -3.78 1.00
CA VAL A 67 1.39 -4.28 2.36
C VAL A 67 2.70 -4.51 3.13
N LEU A 68 3.71 -5.09 2.46
CA LEU A 68 5.02 -5.27 3.06
C LEU A 68 5.70 -3.93 3.40
N GLN A 69 5.63 -2.97 2.49
CA GLN A 69 6.13 -1.61 2.70
C GLN A 69 5.44 -0.93 3.89
N PHE A 70 4.10 -0.96 3.94
CA PHE A 70 3.34 -0.40 5.05
C PHE A 70 3.67 -1.04 6.39
N LYS A 71 3.87 -2.37 6.43
CA LYS A 71 4.29 -3.06 7.66
C LYS A 71 5.67 -2.61 8.13
N SER A 72 6.60 -2.37 7.20
CA SER A 72 7.93 -1.83 7.49
C SER A 72 7.83 -0.40 8.03
N ASP A 73 7.03 0.45 7.37
CA ASP A 73 6.83 1.84 7.77
C ASP A 73 6.19 1.94 9.16
N ILE A 74 5.17 1.12 9.47
CA ILE A 74 4.55 1.06 10.80
C ILE A 74 5.59 0.69 11.86
N ARG A 75 6.44 -0.29 11.59
CA ARG A 75 7.50 -0.70 12.53
C ARG A 75 8.51 0.43 12.77
N ARG A 76 8.91 1.13 11.70
CA ARG A 76 9.80 2.29 11.79
C ARG A 76 9.18 3.41 12.62
N LEU A 77 7.91 3.73 12.33
CA LEU A 77 7.17 4.79 13.01
C LEU A 77 7.03 4.53 14.51
N ASN A 78 6.67 3.29 14.88
CA ASN A 78 6.55 2.89 16.29
C ASN A 78 7.90 2.94 17.02
N LYS A 79 9.00 2.55 16.35
CA LYS A 79 10.34 2.63 16.94
C LYS A 79 10.73 4.09 17.23
N SER A 80 10.56 4.98 16.25
CA SER A 80 10.86 6.40 16.42
C SER A 80 9.97 7.07 17.48
N GLN A 81 8.70 6.69 17.57
CA GLN A 81 7.81 7.17 18.62
C GLN A 81 8.33 6.79 20.02
N ASN A 82 8.78 5.54 20.19
CA ASN A 82 9.30 5.05 21.46
C ASN A 82 10.63 5.73 21.83
N GLU A 83 11.53 5.90 20.87
CA GLU A 83 12.79 6.63 21.07
C GLU A 83 12.53 8.08 21.51
N LEU A 84 11.61 8.76 20.84
CA LEU A 84 11.23 10.14 21.19
C LEU A 84 10.59 10.23 22.59
N GLN A 85 9.80 9.24 22.99
CA GLN A 85 9.24 9.17 24.35
C GLN A 85 10.34 8.99 25.40
N ILE A 86 11.33 8.12 25.14
CA ILE A 86 12.47 7.92 26.04
C ILE A 86 13.28 9.22 26.17
N GLU A 87 13.52 9.93 25.07
CA GLU A 87 14.22 11.23 25.11
C GLU A 87 13.45 12.28 25.93
N LEU A 88 12.14 12.39 25.72
CA LEU A 88 11.28 13.27 26.52
C LEU A 88 11.32 12.93 28.01
N ASP A 89 11.22 11.64 28.36
CA ASP A 89 11.28 11.20 29.75
C ASP A 89 12.66 11.45 30.37
N ASN A 90 13.75 11.24 29.62
CA ASN A 90 15.11 11.56 30.07
C ASN A 90 15.31 13.06 30.30
N LEU A 91 14.75 13.91 29.43
CA LEU A 91 14.77 15.37 29.62
C LEU A 91 13.94 15.79 30.82
N ARG A 92 12.81 15.11 31.08
CA ARG A 92 11.96 15.39 32.26
C ARG A 92 12.62 14.94 33.56
N ASN A 93 13.36 13.83 33.52
CA ASN A 93 14.09 13.27 34.66
C ASN A 93 15.52 13.80 34.77
N LEU A 94 15.90 14.82 34.00
CA LEU A 94 17.19 15.48 34.17
C LEU A 94 17.19 16.08 35.59
N PRO A 95 18.08 15.64 36.49
CA PRO A 95 18.16 16.22 37.82
C PRO A 95 18.49 17.69 37.62
N ILE A 96 17.56 18.57 37.98
CA ILE A 96 17.87 19.98 38.19
C ILE A 96 18.89 19.94 39.33
N GLY A 97 20.14 20.24 39.00
CA GLY A 97 21.22 20.21 39.97
C GLY A 97 20.81 21.04 41.17
N GLU A 98 20.61 20.38 42.30
CA GLU A 98 20.72 20.99 43.63
C GLU A 98 22.22 21.25 43.91
N ASP A 99 22.90 21.89 42.95
CA ASP A 99 24.22 22.50 43.09
C ASP A 99 24.04 24.01 42.89
N ASP A 100 22.95 24.57 43.45
CA ASP A 100 22.88 26.01 43.67
C ASP A 100 23.70 26.31 44.92
N THR A 101 25.01 26.33 44.67
CA THR A 101 26.05 27.07 45.37
C THR A 101 25.60 27.75 46.67
N GLY A 102 25.76 27.05 47.79
CA GLY A 102 25.88 27.69 49.09
C GLY A 102 27.06 28.65 49.05
N PHE A 103 26.74 29.93 48.87
CA PHE A 103 27.64 31.07 48.81
C PHE A 103 28.61 31.05 50.00
N ASN A 104 29.86 30.66 49.76
CA ASN A 104 30.95 30.78 50.72
C ASN A 104 31.41 32.25 50.74
N ILE A 105 30.83 33.03 51.64
CA ILE A 105 31.29 34.39 51.91
C ILE A 105 32.52 34.28 52.80
N ASN A 106 33.62 34.83 52.29
CA ASN A 106 34.89 34.97 52.99
C ASN A 106 34.69 35.53 54.41
N GLU A 107 35.23 34.86 55.42
CA GLU A 107 35.72 35.53 56.63
C GLU A 107 37.25 35.34 56.68
N GLU A 108 37.94 36.13 55.85
CA GLU A 108 39.27 36.63 56.17
C GLU A 108 39.07 37.97 56.88
N THR A 109 39.20 37.99 58.22
CA THR A 109 39.97 38.95 59.05
C THR A 109 39.55 38.88 60.52
#